data_AF-A0A1G7TQ17-F1
#
_entry.id   AF-A0A1G7TQ17-F1
#
_cell.length_a   1.000
_cell.length_b   1.000
_cell.length_c   1.000
_cell.angle_alpha   90.00
_cell.angle_beta   90.00
_cell.angle_gamma   90.00
#
_symmetry.space_group_name_H-M   'P 1'
#
loop_
_entity.id
_entity.type
_entity.pdbx_description
1 polymer ?
#
loop_
_entity_poly.entity_id
_entity_poly.type
_entity_poly.pdbx_seq_one_letter_code
_entity_poly.pdbx_strand_id
1 'polypeptide(L)'
;MNADEKAVADVLNQYEAALNASSTRAVMLLYADDGVFMPQHFQSSVGAEAIRSAYDIVFDAIQLTVKFAVQEIRQLSPDWVVARTNSAGSVKIHATGESKAEANQELFLFQKVAGTWKIARYAFSTTNPAAV
;
A
#
# COMPACT_ATOMS: atom_id res chain seq x y z
N MET A 1 -20.57 4.51 -0.88
CA MET A 1 -19.52 4.48 -1.91
C MET A 1 -20.15 4.57 -3.29
N ASN A 2 -19.71 5.54 -4.10
CA ASN A 2 -20.03 5.62 -5.52
C ASN A 2 -19.24 4.57 -6.33
N ALA A 3 -19.38 4.55 -7.66
CA ALA A 3 -18.72 3.56 -8.51
C ALA A 3 -17.18 3.66 -8.47
N ASP A 4 -16.63 4.88 -8.47
CA ASP A 4 -15.19 5.11 -8.39
C ASP A 4 -14.63 4.72 -7.02
N GLU A 5 -15.35 5.02 -5.94
CA GLU A 5 -14.96 4.63 -4.57
C GLU A 5 -14.97 3.10 -4.40
N LYS A 6 -15.92 2.39 -5.02
CA LYS A 6 -15.93 0.91 -5.05
C LYS A 6 -14.74 0.35 -5.84
N ALA A 7 -14.43 0.93 -6.99
CA ALA A 7 -13.28 0.51 -7.79
C ALA A 7 -11.95 0.73 -7.04
N VAL A 8 -11.81 1.82 -6.28
CA VAL A 8 -10.65 2.04 -5.42
C VAL A 8 -10.59 1.04 -4.26
N ALA A 9 -11.74 0.67 -3.68
CA ALA A 9 -11.78 -0.42 -2.68
C ALA A 9 -11.26 -1.74 -3.25
N ASP A 10 -11.57 -2.05 -4.52
CA ASP A 10 -11.05 -3.23 -5.20
C ASP A 10 -9.53 -3.13 -5.47
N VAL A 11 -9.00 -1.95 -5.77
CA VAL A 11 -7.54 -1.73 -5.87
C VAL A 11 -6.86 -1.96 -4.52
N LEU A 12 -7.45 -1.49 -3.42
CA LEU A 12 -6.94 -1.74 -2.07
C LEU A 12 -6.91 -3.24 -1.73
N ASN A 13 -7.98 -3.98 -2.08
CA ASN A 13 -8.02 -5.44 -1.89
C ASN A 13 -6.95 -6.17 -2.72
N GLN A 14 -6.74 -5.75 -3.97
CA GLN A 14 -5.67 -6.29 -4.82
C GLN A 14 -4.28 -5.98 -4.27
N TYR A 15 -4.11 -4.79 -3.70
CA TYR A 15 -2.85 -4.37 -3.10
C TYR A 15 -2.55 -5.18 -1.83
N GLU A 16 -3.54 -5.37 -0.93
CA GLU A 16 -3.44 -6.28 0.22
C GLU A 16 -3.02 -7.69 -0.24
N ALA A 17 -3.68 -8.25 -1.26
CA ALA A 17 -3.34 -9.57 -1.79
C ALA A 17 -1.91 -9.62 -2.37
N ALA A 18 -1.48 -8.57 -3.07
CA ALA A 18 -0.13 -8.48 -3.62
C ALA A 18 0.96 -8.40 -2.53
N LEU A 19 0.70 -7.69 -1.43
CA LEU A 19 1.58 -7.64 -0.26
C LEU A 19 1.70 -9.02 0.41
N ASN A 20 0.57 -9.68 0.67
CA ASN A 20 0.53 -11.01 1.29
C ASN A 20 1.18 -12.10 0.42
N ALA A 21 1.19 -11.92 -0.90
CA ALA A 21 1.83 -12.81 -1.86
C ALA A 21 3.31 -12.47 -2.11
N SER A 22 3.87 -11.45 -1.45
CA SER A 22 5.23 -10.92 -1.70
C SER A 22 5.51 -10.68 -3.19
N SER A 23 4.53 -10.11 -3.92
CA SER A 23 4.60 -10.01 -5.38
C SER A 23 4.82 -8.58 -5.88
N THR A 24 6.09 -8.22 -6.13
CA THR A 24 6.42 -6.92 -6.76
C THR A 24 5.69 -6.73 -8.07
N ARG A 25 5.58 -7.79 -8.89
CA ARG A 25 4.84 -7.73 -10.16
C ARG A 25 3.39 -7.30 -9.94
N ALA A 26 2.69 -7.90 -8.98
CA ALA A 26 1.29 -7.56 -8.72
C ALA A 26 1.15 -6.16 -8.15
N VAL A 27 2.03 -5.75 -7.22
CA VAL A 27 2.05 -4.38 -6.67
C VAL A 27 2.23 -3.34 -7.78
N MET A 28 3.20 -3.55 -8.68
CA MET A 28 3.52 -2.61 -9.74
C MET A 28 2.38 -2.42 -10.75
N LEU A 29 1.48 -3.39 -10.92
CA LEU A 29 0.28 -3.22 -11.76
C LEU A 29 -0.71 -2.21 -11.16
N LEU A 30 -0.62 -1.90 -9.87
CA LEU A 30 -1.55 -1.03 -9.17
C LEU A 30 -1.06 0.42 -9.06
N TYR A 31 0.23 0.67 -9.25
CA TYR A 31 0.81 2.03 -9.21
C TYR A 31 0.64 2.78 -10.54
N ALA A 32 0.58 4.10 -10.44
CA ALA A 32 0.79 4.99 -11.57
C ALA A 32 2.29 5.04 -11.92
N ASP A 33 2.64 5.35 -13.17
CA ASP A 33 4.04 5.40 -13.62
C ASP A 33 4.87 6.45 -12.86
N ASP A 34 4.24 7.58 -12.49
CA ASP A 34 4.81 8.65 -11.66
C ASP A 34 4.52 8.46 -10.15
N GLY A 35 4.19 7.25 -9.74
CA GLY A 35 3.80 6.93 -8.37
C GLY A 35 4.84 7.35 -7.34
N VAL A 36 4.41 7.59 -6.10
CA VAL A 36 5.32 7.85 -4.97
C VAL A 36 4.97 6.93 -3.82
N PHE A 37 5.96 6.15 -3.39
CA PHE A 37 5.90 5.29 -2.22
C PHE A 37 6.72 5.90 -1.08
N MET A 38 6.12 6.11 0.08
CA MET A 38 6.71 6.78 1.23
C MET A 38 6.70 5.85 2.45
N PRO A 39 7.64 4.88 2.52
CA PRO A 39 7.74 4.00 3.66
C PRO A 39 8.29 4.72 4.89
N GLN A 40 7.81 4.32 6.06
CA GLN A 40 8.33 4.82 7.33
C GLN A 40 9.85 4.62 7.45
N HIS A 41 10.55 5.59 8.03
CA HIS A 41 12.01 5.61 8.23
C HIS A 41 12.89 5.66 6.96
N PHE A 42 12.30 5.76 5.77
CA PHE A 42 13.04 5.83 4.51
C PHE A 42 12.65 7.09 3.72
N GLN A 43 13.51 7.46 2.76
CA GLN A 43 13.18 8.48 1.76
C GLN A 43 12.14 7.93 0.78
N SER A 44 11.36 8.84 0.19
CA SER A 44 10.36 8.50 -0.80
C SER A 44 10.98 7.85 -2.04
N SER A 45 10.37 6.76 -2.52
CA SER A 45 10.66 6.15 -3.82
C SER A 45 9.72 6.75 -4.86
N VAL A 46 10.28 7.43 -5.87
CA VAL A 46 9.53 8.21 -6.87
C VAL A 46 9.68 7.56 -8.25
N GLY A 47 8.54 7.27 -8.89
CA GLY A 47 8.48 6.65 -10.20
C GLY A 47 8.57 5.12 -10.17
N ALA A 48 8.11 4.49 -11.25
CA ALA A 48 7.93 3.04 -11.33
C ALA A 48 9.19 2.21 -11.01
N GLU A 49 10.38 2.65 -11.46
CA GLU A 49 11.63 1.92 -11.22
C GLU A 49 12.03 1.95 -9.74
N ALA A 50 12.02 3.12 -9.11
CA ALA A 50 12.36 3.26 -7.70
C ALA A 50 11.37 2.50 -6.80
N ILE A 51 10.07 2.55 -7.12
CA ILE A 51 9.04 1.81 -6.39
C ILE A 51 9.28 0.30 -6.52
N ARG A 52 9.58 -0.20 -7.74
CA ARG A 52 9.90 -1.61 -7.96
C ARG A 52 11.07 -2.06 -7.10
N SER A 53 12.20 -1.33 -7.16
CA SER A 53 13.38 -1.65 -6.36
C SER A 53 13.07 -1.65 -4.85
N ALA A 54 12.25 -0.72 -4.38
CA ALA A 54 11.83 -0.68 -2.99
C ALA A 54 11.02 -1.94 -2.59
N TYR A 55 10.05 -2.38 -3.40
CA TYR A 55 9.30 -3.61 -3.10
C TYR A 55 10.14 -4.87 -3.24
N ASP A 56 11.06 -4.94 -4.20
CA ASP A 56 11.99 -6.06 -4.31
C ASP A 56 12.84 -6.18 -3.03
N ILE A 57 13.41 -5.07 -2.54
CA ILE A 57 14.14 -5.04 -1.27
C ILE A 57 13.26 -5.46 -0.09
N VAL A 58 12.02 -4.95 -0.02
CA VAL A 58 11.08 -5.29 1.06
C VAL A 58 10.77 -6.78 1.05
N PHE A 59 10.39 -7.35 -0.09
CA PHE A 59 9.99 -8.75 -0.18
C PHE A 59 11.16 -9.73 -0.09
N ASP A 60 12.38 -9.32 -0.42
CA ASP A 60 13.59 -10.09 -0.13
C ASP A 60 13.91 -10.11 1.36
N ALA A 61 13.61 -9.03 2.09
CA ALA A 61 13.92 -8.91 3.52
C ALA A 61 12.83 -9.51 4.42
N ILE A 62 11.56 -9.35 4.05
CA ILE A 62 10.42 -9.67 4.91
C ILE A 62 9.23 -10.26 4.14
N GLN A 63 8.46 -11.09 4.84
CA GLN A 63 7.14 -11.53 4.42
C GLN A 63 6.07 -10.86 5.28
N LEU A 64 5.10 -10.24 4.62
CA LEU A 64 3.96 -9.60 5.26
C LEU A 64 2.76 -10.54 5.25
N THR A 65 2.06 -10.61 6.38
CA THR A 65 0.72 -11.20 6.48
C THR A 65 -0.19 -10.17 7.11
N VAL A 66 -0.94 -9.42 6.30
CA VAL A 66 -1.63 -8.19 6.71
C VAL A 66 -3.08 -8.16 6.27
N LYS A 67 -3.93 -7.52 7.07
CA LYS A 67 -5.33 -7.22 6.75
C LYS A 67 -5.61 -5.73 6.84
N PHE A 68 -6.19 -5.17 5.79
CA PHE A 68 -6.60 -3.77 5.74
C PHE A 68 -8.04 -3.63 6.27
N ALA A 69 -8.22 -2.63 7.11
CA ALA A 69 -9.49 -2.09 7.54
C ALA A 69 -9.68 -0.71 6.90
N VAL A 70 -10.53 -0.63 5.89
CA VAL A 70 -10.84 0.64 5.20
C VAL A 70 -11.62 1.57 6.13
N GLN A 71 -11.05 2.72 6.43
CA GLN A 71 -11.66 3.74 7.30
C GLN A 71 -12.39 4.80 6.50
N GLU A 72 -11.87 5.13 5.32
CA GLU A 72 -12.41 6.18 4.47
C GLU A 72 -12.04 5.90 3.02
N ILE A 73 -13.00 6.10 2.11
CA ILE A 73 -12.76 6.29 0.68
C ILE A 73 -13.64 7.46 0.25
N ARG A 74 -13.04 8.49 -0.33
CA ARG A 74 -13.74 9.70 -0.74
C ARG A 74 -13.24 10.19 -2.09
N GLN A 75 -14.13 10.28 -3.05
CA GLN A 75 -13.81 10.95 -4.32
C GLN A 75 -13.66 12.46 -4.10
N LEU A 76 -12.55 13.02 -4.59
CA LEU A 76 -12.23 14.44 -4.51
C LEU A 76 -12.54 15.15 -5.85
N SER A 77 -12.40 14.44 -6.96
CA SER A 77 -12.71 14.90 -8.32
C SER A 77 -12.90 13.70 -9.26
N PRO A 78 -13.29 13.89 -10.54
CA PRO A 78 -13.49 12.79 -11.49
C PRO A 78 -12.30 11.81 -11.59
N ASP A 79 -11.09 12.32 -11.41
CA ASP A 79 -9.84 11.59 -11.58
C ASP A 79 -9.04 11.39 -10.30
N TRP A 80 -9.55 11.81 -9.13
CA TRP A 80 -8.85 11.68 -7.84
C TRP A 80 -9.74 11.16 -6.71
N VAL A 81 -9.24 10.15 -6.00
CA VAL A 81 -9.86 9.56 -4.80
C VAL A 81 -8.82 9.48 -3.69
N VAL A 82 -9.19 9.90 -2.49
CA VAL A 82 -8.39 9.64 -1.29
C VAL A 82 -8.95 8.42 -0.56
N ALA A 83 -8.07 7.61 0.02
CA ALA A 83 -8.47 6.56 0.95
C ALA A 83 -7.56 6.56 2.18
N ARG A 84 -8.14 6.18 3.32
CA ARG A 84 -7.42 5.94 4.56
C ARG A 84 -7.73 4.54 5.04
N THR A 85 -6.70 3.81 5.43
CA THR A 85 -6.84 2.49 6.05
C THR A 85 -6.12 2.45 7.39
N ASN A 86 -6.46 1.42 8.16
CA ASN A 86 -5.55 0.85 9.14
C ASN A 86 -5.23 -0.55 8.69
N SER A 87 -4.05 -1.05 9.06
CA SER A 87 -3.70 -2.45 8.86
C SER A 87 -3.16 -3.07 10.14
N ALA A 88 -3.36 -4.38 10.25
CA ALA A 88 -2.78 -5.19 11.31
C ALA A 88 -2.46 -6.59 10.79
N GLY A 89 -1.48 -7.22 11.41
CA GLY A 89 -1.02 -8.53 11.01
C GLY A 89 0.32 -8.89 11.62
N SER A 90 1.18 -9.48 10.79
CA SER A 90 2.52 -9.88 11.20
C SER A 90 3.53 -9.67 10.08
N VAL A 91 4.78 -9.44 10.49
CA VAL A 91 5.94 -9.40 9.62
C VAL A 91 6.91 -10.50 10.03
N LYS A 92 7.28 -11.36 9.09
CA LYS A 92 8.34 -12.36 9.25
C LYS A 92 9.62 -11.86 8.61
N ILE A 93 10.71 -11.83 9.37
CA ILE A 93 12.04 -11.45 8.88
C ILE A 93 12.69 -12.68 8.26
N HIS A 94 13.07 -12.62 6.98
CA HIS A 94 13.64 -13.78 6.29
C HIS A 94 14.99 -14.21 6.86
N ALA A 95 15.86 -13.24 7.18
CA ALA A 95 17.21 -13.50 7.68
C ALA A 95 17.23 -14.27 9.02
N THR A 96 16.25 -14.03 9.89
CA THR A 96 16.22 -14.60 11.26
C THR A 96 15.10 -15.62 11.47
N GLY A 97 14.08 -15.62 10.60
CA GLY A 97 12.85 -16.39 10.78
C GLY A 97 11.90 -15.83 11.86
N GLU A 98 12.29 -14.76 12.55
CA GLU A 98 11.50 -14.13 13.60
C GLU A 98 10.22 -13.52 13.03
N SER A 99 9.10 -13.66 13.73
CA SER A 99 7.81 -13.04 13.38
C SER A 99 7.39 -12.06 14.47
N LYS A 100 6.96 -10.86 14.07
CA LYS A 100 6.50 -9.79 14.97
C LYS A 100 5.13 -9.31 14.55
N ALA A 101 4.37 -8.80 15.52
CA ALA A 101 3.15 -8.08 15.23
C ALA A 101 3.46 -6.84 14.39
N GLU A 102 2.62 -6.59 13.39
CA GLU A 102 2.70 -5.43 12.51
C GLU A 102 1.35 -4.72 12.53
N ALA A 103 1.39 -3.39 12.58
CA ALA A 103 0.22 -2.53 12.58
C ALA A 103 0.59 -1.14 12.06
N ASN A 104 -0.24 -0.60 11.17
CA ASN A 104 -0.02 0.68 10.51
C ASN A 104 -1.32 1.48 10.34
N GLN A 105 -1.14 2.76 10.03
CA GLN A 105 -2.16 3.64 9.45
C GLN A 105 -1.65 4.16 8.11
N GLU A 106 -2.53 4.22 7.13
CA GLU A 106 -2.16 4.49 5.74
C GLU A 106 -2.97 5.63 5.13
N LEU A 107 -2.32 6.42 4.29
CA LEU A 107 -2.96 7.40 3.42
C LEU A 107 -2.62 7.10 1.96
N PHE A 108 -3.66 6.93 1.16
CA PHE A 108 -3.57 6.70 -0.28
C PHE A 108 -4.22 7.86 -1.03
N LEU A 109 -3.55 8.29 -2.09
CA LEU A 109 -4.14 9.09 -3.14
C LEU A 109 -4.13 8.29 -4.44
N PHE A 110 -5.31 8.08 -5.00
CA PHE A 110 -5.50 7.37 -6.26
C PHE A 110 -5.77 8.35 -7.39
N GLN A 111 -5.22 8.05 -8.56
CA GLN A 111 -5.47 8.77 -9.80
C GLN A 111 -6.07 7.83 -10.85
N LYS A 112 -7.02 8.32 -11.63
CA LYS A 112 -7.54 7.61 -12.81
C LYS A 112 -6.57 7.83 -13.98
N VAL A 113 -5.91 6.78 -14.42
CA VAL A 113 -4.96 6.78 -15.54
C VAL A 113 -5.51 5.91 -16.65
N ALA A 114 -5.78 6.49 -17.82
CA ALA A 114 -6.38 5.79 -18.96
C ALA A 114 -7.64 4.97 -18.58
N GLY A 115 -8.50 5.54 -17.73
CA GLY A 115 -9.73 4.90 -17.26
C GLY A 115 -9.57 3.87 -16.13
N THR A 116 -8.34 3.63 -15.65
CA THR A 116 -8.06 2.68 -14.56
C THR A 116 -7.57 3.42 -13.32
N TRP A 117 -8.09 3.08 -12.14
CA TRP A 117 -7.61 3.63 -10.88
C TRP A 117 -6.24 3.06 -10.50
N LYS A 118 -5.31 3.94 -10.14
CA LYS A 118 -3.93 3.61 -9.76
C LYS A 118 -3.53 4.32 -8.48
N ILE A 119 -2.65 3.71 -7.69
CA ILE A 119 -2.00 4.34 -6.55
C ILE A 119 -1.05 5.40 -7.10
N ALA A 120 -1.38 6.67 -6.87
CA ALA A 120 -0.52 7.79 -7.25
C ALA A 120 0.43 8.13 -6.10
N ARG A 121 -0.07 8.24 -4.86
CA ARG A 121 0.75 8.50 -3.67
C ARG A 121 0.34 7.55 -2.55
N TYR A 122 1.31 6.99 -1.86
CA TYR A 122 1.08 6.13 -0.70
C TYR A 122 2.08 6.44 0.41
N ALA A 123 1.58 6.76 1.60
CA ALA A 123 2.35 6.89 2.82
C ALA A 123 1.72 6.03 3.92
N PHE A 124 2.56 5.52 4.80
CA PHE A 124 2.12 4.84 6.00
C PHE A 124 3.06 5.10 7.17
N SER A 125 2.54 4.89 8.37
CA SER A 125 3.30 4.97 9.62
C SER A 125 2.81 3.89 10.58
N THR A 126 3.73 3.37 11.38
CA THR A 126 3.38 2.36 12.37
C THR A 126 2.51 2.93 13.48
N THR A 127 1.56 2.11 13.91
CA THR A 127 0.76 2.33 15.12
C THR A 127 1.24 1.46 16.29
N ASN A 128 2.40 0.80 16.13
CA ASN A 128 3.05 0.05 17.20
C ASN A 128 4.10 0.91 17.95
N PRO A 129 4.24 0.72 19.29
CA PRO A 129 3.29 0.00 20.14
C PRO A 129 1.95 0.73 20.17
N ALA A 130 0.84 -0.03 20.28
CA ALA A 130 -0.47 0.59 20.43
C ALA A 130 -0.47 1.53 21.63
N ALA A 131 -1.10 2.70 21.48
CA ALA A 131 -1.31 3.60 22.61
C ALA A 131 -2.09 2.86 23.69
N VAL A 132 -1.62 2.98 24.94
CA VAL A 132 -2.21 2.37 26.14
C VAL A 132 -3.51 3.08 26.51
#